data_AF-A0A4D7DVD8-F1
#
_entry.id   AF-A0A4D7DVD8-F1
#
_cell.length_a   1.000
_cell.length_b   1.000
_cell.length_c   1.000
_cell.angle_alpha   90.00
_cell.angle_beta   90.00
_cell.angle_gamma   90.00
#
_symmetry.space_group_name_H-M   'P 1'
#
loop_
_entity.id
_entity.type
_entity.pdbx_description
1 polymer ?
#
loop_
_entity_poly.entity_id
_entity_poly.type
_entity_poly.pdbx_seq_one_letter_code
_entity_poly.pdbx_strand_id
1 'polypeptide(L)'
;MTQRIIAGTINANGSVKFGTGFTATRSSEGFYLISFRPGFESVSGASATQIYNNGNTRDNAVIQSLNNTELYLKLGNGDGNPSDRDFSFIAAGEGSSAAK
;
A
#
# COMPACT_ATOMS: atom_id res chain seq x y z
N MET A 1 21.31 0.14 12.83
CA MET A 1 20.04 0.38 12.11
C MET A 1 19.16 -0.82 12.38
N THR A 2 17.86 -0.59 12.59
CA THR A 2 16.92 -1.62 13.00
C THR A 2 15.88 -1.80 11.90
N GLN A 3 15.64 -3.05 11.54
CA GLN A 3 14.61 -3.42 10.59
C GLN A 3 13.25 -2.85 11.03
N ARG A 4 12.58 -2.18 10.10
CA ARG A 4 11.25 -1.61 10.26
C ARG A 4 10.31 -2.20 9.24
N ILE A 5 9.13 -2.58 9.69
CA ILE A 5 8.05 -3.11 8.86
C ILE A 5 6.82 -2.24 9.07
N ILE A 6 6.20 -1.81 7.97
CA ILE A 6 4.93 -1.09 7.97
C ILE A 6 3.97 -1.93 7.13
N ALA A 7 2.85 -2.32 7.73
CA ALA A 7 1.81 -3.08 7.06
C ALA A 7 0.44 -2.48 7.36
N GLY A 8 -0.48 -2.63 6.41
CA GLY A 8 -1.83 -2.11 6.56
C GLY A 8 -2.82 -2.75 5.61
N THR A 9 -4.09 -2.52 5.91
CA THR A 9 -5.24 -2.85 5.06
C THR A 9 -6.01 -1.57 4.79
N ILE A 10 -6.30 -1.31 3.52
CA ILE A 10 -6.98 -0.11 3.04
C ILE A 10 -8.31 -0.53 2.44
N ASN A 11 -9.38 0.19 2.76
CA ASN A 11 -10.68 0.00 2.14
C ASN A 11 -10.68 0.62 0.74
N ALA A 12 -11.58 0.18 -0.15
CA ALA A 12 -11.74 0.70 -1.50
C ALA A 12 -11.92 2.23 -1.57
N ASN A 13 -12.48 2.87 -0.54
CA ASN A 13 -12.62 4.34 -0.49
C ASN A 13 -11.31 5.08 -0.09
N GLY A 14 -10.21 4.37 0.17
CA GLY A 14 -8.92 4.94 0.58
C GLY A 14 -8.73 5.09 2.09
N SER A 15 -9.75 4.78 2.90
CA SER A 15 -9.63 4.82 4.37
C SER A 15 -8.81 3.64 4.90
N VAL A 16 -8.02 3.89 5.94
CA VAL A 16 -7.25 2.86 6.62
C VAL A 16 -8.19 1.97 7.44
N LYS A 17 -8.23 0.68 7.12
CA LYS A 17 -8.96 -0.34 7.89
C LYS A 17 -8.13 -0.86 9.06
N PHE A 18 -6.86 -1.15 8.80
CA PHE A 18 -5.90 -1.65 9.81
C PHE A 18 -4.48 -1.14 9.52
N GLY A 19 -3.68 -1.02 10.57
CA GLY A 19 -2.28 -0.62 10.50
C GLY A 19 -2.02 0.80 11.03
N THR A 20 -0.74 1.10 11.28
CA THR A 20 -0.26 2.39 11.79
C THR A 20 1.10 2.71 11.18
N GLY A 21 1.57 3.95 11.34
CA GLY A 21 2.88 4.39 10.81
C GLY A 21 2.84 4.81 9.34
N PHE A 22 1.64 5.06 8.81
CA PHE A 22 1.42 5.60 7.47
C PHE A 22 0.07 6.35 7.40
N THR A 23 -0.12 7.09 6.31
CA THR A 23 -1.43 7.60 5.86
C THR A 23 -1.75 7.03 4.49
N ALA A 24 -3.03 6.92 4.15
CA ALA A 24 -3.50 6.45 2.85
C ALA A 24 -4.41 7.49 2.19
N THR A 25 -4.20 7.71 0.89
CA THR A 25 -4.99 8.64 0.08
C THR A 25 -5.39 7.94 -1.21
N ARG A 26 -6.68 7.98 -1.56
CA ARG A 26 -7.16 7.61 -2.90
C ARG A 26 -7.01 8.84 -3.81
N SER A 27 -6.09 8.78 -4.77
CA SER A 27 -5.80 9.89 -5.69
C SER A 27 -6.80 9.97 -6.84
N SER A 28 -7.22 8.82 -7.36
CA SER A 28 -8.25 8.64 -8.39
C SER A 28 -8.73 7.19 -8.37
N GLU A 29 -9.66 6.81 -9.25
CA GLU A 29 -10.16 5.43 -9.32
C GLU A 29 -9.04 4.41 -9.52
N GLY A 30 -8.91 3.49 -8.58
CA GLY A 30 -7.88 2.45 -8.59
C GLY A 30 -6.48 2.96 -8.23
N PHE A 31 -6.27 4.24 -7.90
CA PHE A 31 -4.93 4.76 -7.58
C PHE A 31 -4.85 5.21 -6.12
N TYR A 32 -3.87 4.66 -5.40
CA TYR A 32 -3.70 4.89 -3.96
C TYR A 32 -2.26 5.25 -3.63
N LEU A 33 -2.10 6.29 -2.82
CA LEU A 33 -0.83 6.71 -2.26
C LEU A 33 -0.79 6.36 -0.77
N ILE A 34 0.20 5.57 -0.37
CA ILE A 34 0.54 5.30 1.01
C ILE A 34 1.76 6.14 1.37
N SER A 35 1.65 7.01 2.37
CA SER A 35 2.78 7.83 2.85
C SER A 35 3.23 7.33 4.21
N PHE A 36 4.48 6.88 4.33
CA PHE A 36 5.08 6.36 5.55
C PHE A 36 5.39 7.50 6.55
N ARG A 37 5.08 7.30 7.83
CA ARG A 37 5.28 8.28 8.90
C ARG A 37 5.91 7.64 10.16
N PRO A 38 7.18 7.97 10.49
CA PRO A 38 8.16 8.65 9.63
C PRO A 38 8.45 7.84 8.36
N GLY A 39 9.13 8.44 7.37
CA GLY A 39 9.67 7.68 6.23
C GLY A 39 10.68 6.62 6.67
N PHE A 40 10.96 5.64 5.81
CA PHE A 40 12.12 4.76 5.94
C PHE A 40 13.41 5.57 5.70
N GLU A 41 14.50 5.17 6.34
CA GLU A 41 15.83 5.65 6.00
C GLU A 41 16.32 5.01 4.70
N SER A 42 15.97 3.74 4.50
CA SER A 42 16.17 2.99 3.26
C SER A 42 15.07 1.93 3.13
N VAL A 43 14.35 1.91 2.01
CA VAL A 43 13.33 0.90 1.75
C VAL A 43 13.93 -0.32 1.05
N SER A 44 13.73 -1.51 1.61
CA SER A 44 14.20 -2.76 1.01
C SER A 44 13.22 -3.31 -0.02
N GLY A 45 11.91 -3.08 0.17
CA GLY A 45 10.88 -3.52 -0.76
C GLY A 45 9.48 -3.44 -0.18
N ALA A 46 8.49 -3.74 -1.03
CA ALA A 46 7.09 -3.82 -0.64
C ALA A 46 6.34 -4.89 -1.45
N SER A 47 5.23 -5.36 -0.90
CA SER A 47 4.25 -6.17 -1.58
C SER A 47 2.86 -5.62 -1.29
N ALA A 48 1.97 -5.75 -2.26
CA ALA A 48 0.56 -5.40 -2.10
C ALA A 48 -0.30 -6.47 -2.78
N THR A 49 -1.49 -6.69 -2.25
CA THR A 49 -2.44 -7.67 -2.77
C THR A 49 -3.85 -7.16 -2.57
N GLN A 50 -4.66 -7.25 -3.61
CA GLN A 50 -6.08 -6.92 -3.53
C GLN A 50 -6.82 -7.94 -2.67
N ILE A 51 -7.86 -7.49 -1.99
CA ILE A 51 -8.81 -8.32 -1.26
C ILE A 51 -10.10 -8.29 -2.06
N TYR A 52 -10.36 -9.37 -2.79
CA TYR A 52 -11.54 -9.50 -3.63
C TYR A 52 -12.00 -10.95 -3.70
N ASN A 53 -13.30 -11.18 -3.55
CA ASN A 53 -13.87 -12.52 -3.57
C ASN A 53 -13.97 -13.04 -5.01
N ASN A 54 -13.42 -14.23 -5.28
CA ASN A 54 -13.45 -14.87 -6.61
C ASN A 54 -12.88 -13.99 -7.74
N GLY A 55 -11.75 -13.31 -7.46
CA GLY A 55 -11.08 -12.45 -8.44
C GLY A 55 -10.52 -13.21 -9.64
N ASN A 56 -10.48 -12.51 -10.78
CA ASN A 56 -9.69 -12.89 -11.93
C ASN A 56 -8.20 -12.58 -11.66
N THR A 57 -7.27 -13.25 -12.31
CA THR A 57 -5.83 -12.92 -12.18
C THR A 57 -5.46 -11.54 -12.71
N ARG A 58 -6.36 -10.90 -13.49
CA ARG A 58 -6.25 -9.48 -13.88
C ARG A 58 -6.68 -8.52 -12.78
N ASP A 59 -7.47 -8.97 -11.79
CA ASP A 59 -7.68 -8.22 -10.54
C ASP A 59 -6.35 -8.22 -9.78
N ASN A 60 -5.65 -7.08 -9.78
CA ASN A 60 -4.29 -7.01 -9.29
C ASN A 60 -3.93 -5.66 -8.63
N ALA A 61 -3.01 -5.70 -7.67
CA ALA A 61 -2.37 -4.53 -7.09
C ALA A 61 -0.96 -4.38 -7.67
N VAL A 62 -0.75 -3.37 -8.51
CA VAL A 62 0.54 -3.08 -9.14
C VAL A 62 1.21 -1.92 -8.42
N ILE A 63 2.42 -2.15 -7.90
CA ILE A 63 3.28 -1.09 -7.37
C ILE A 63 3.77 -0.25 -8.55
N GLN A 64 3.32 0.99 -8.63
CA GLN A 64 3.73 1.96 -9.65
C GLN A 64 5.04 2.66 -9.28
N SER A 65 5.22 2.95 -7.99
CA SER A 65 6.48 3.46 -7.45
C SER A 65 6.62 3.12 -5.98
N LEU A 66 7.87 3.00 -5.53
CA LEU A 66 8.24 2.81 -4.13
C LEU A 66 9.47 3.66 -3.84
N ASN A 67 9.40 4.49 -2.80
CA ASN A 67 10.53 5.24 -2.28
C ASN A 67 10.47 5.24 -0.73
N ASN A 68 11.43 5.92 -0.11
CA ASN A 68 11.56 5.96 1.35
C ASN A 68 10.34 6.53 2.08
N THR A 69 9.57 7.40 1.43
CA THR A 69 8.42 8.08 2.05
C THR A 69 7.08 7.55 1.55
N GLU A 70 7.04 6.88 0.41
CA GLU A 70 5.79 6.61 -0.31
C GLU A 70 5.78 5.27 -1.04
N LEU A 71 4.60 4.66 -1.07
CA LEU A 71 4.23 3.53 -1.91
C LEU A 71 3.00 3.94 -2.75
N TYR A 72 3.13 3.93 -4.07
CA TYR A 72 2.04 4.25 -4.99
C TYR A 72 1.55 3.00 -5.72
N LEU A 73 0.24 2.77 -5.68
CA LEU A 73 -0.41 1.55 -6.14
C LEU A 73 -1.47 1.85 -7.19
N LYS A 74 -1.54 0.97 -8.20
CA LYS A 74 -2.67 0.85 -9.13
C LYS A 74 -3.40 -0.47 -8.86
N LEU A 75 -4.69 -0.40 -8.61
CA LEU A 75 -5.60 -1.52 -8.47
C LEU A 75 -6.36 -1.72 -9.79
N GLY A 76 -6.44 -2.96 -10.27
CA GLY A 76 -7.17 -3.34 -11.48
C GLY A 76 -8.39 -4.21 -11.21
N ASN A 77 -9.32 -4.28 -12.17
CA ASN A 77 -10.40 -5.26 -12.21
C ASN A 77 -10.11 -6.42 -13.17
N GLY A 78 -11.04 -7.36 -13.32
CA GLY A 78 -10.95 -8.50 -14.24
C GLY A 78 -10.75 -8.19 -15.74
N ASP A 79 -10.91 -6.92 -16.16
CA ASP A 79 -10.60 -6.44 -17.52
C ASP A 79 -9.25 -5.72 -17.60
N GLY A 80 -8.53 -5.58 -16.48
CA GLY A 80 -7.28 -4.82 -16.38
C GLY A 80 -7.47 -3.30 -16.27
N ASN A 81 -8.72 -2.82 -16.16
CA ASN A 81 -9.04 -1.41 -15.97
C ASN A 81 -8.83 -1.00 -14.51
N PRO A 82 -8.44 0.27 -14.23
CA PRO A 82 -8.39 0.77 -12.86
C PRO A 82 -9.72 0.55 -12.14
N SER A 83 -9.68 0.07 -10.90
CA SER A 83 -10.91 -0.06 -10.10
C SER A 83 -10.58 -0.04 -8.62
N ASP A 84 -11.45 0.59 -7.85
CA ASP A 84 -11.31 0.65 -6.39
C ASP A 84 -11.56 -0.73 -5.77
N ARG A 85 -10.62 -1.17 -4.92
CA ARG A 85 -10.66 -2.44 -4.21
C ARG A 85 -10.06 -2.28 -2.83
N ASP A 86 -10.53 -3.09 -1.89
CA ASP A 86 -9.79 -3.30 -0.65
C ASP A 86 -8.43 -3.93 -1.00
N PHE A 87 -7.39 -3.57 -0.27
CA PHE A 87 -6.07 -4.20 -0.44
C PHE A 87 -5.28 -4.20 0.86
N SER A 88 -4.36 -5.14 0.98
CA SER A 88 -3.33 -5.14 2.01
C SER A 88 -1.96 -4.84 1.41
N PHE A 89 -1.08 -4.23 2.18
CA PHE A 89 0.33 -4.07 1.82
C PHE A 89 1.25 -4.35 3.00
N ILE A 90 2.50 -4.67 2.68
CA ILE A 90 3.63 -4.69 3.59
C ILE A 90 4.81 -4.02 2.92
N ALA A 91 5.47 -3.11 3.63
CA ALA A 91 6.72 -2.48 3.22
C ALA A 91 7.77 -2.71 4.33
N ALA A 92 8.99 -3.02 3.93
CA ALA A 92 10.09 -3.30 4.85
C ALA A 92 11.33 -2.49 4.45
N GLY A 93 12.12 -2.12 5.44
CA GLY A 93 13.34 -1.35 5.27
C GLY A 93 14.01 -1.08 6.59
N GLU A 94 14.88 -0.07 6.61
CA GLU A 94 15.55 0.44 7.80
C GLU A 94 14.90 1.75 8.25
N GLY A 95 14.82 1.97 9.56
CA GLY A 95 14.44 3.27 10.13
C GLY A 95 13.82 3.17 11.51
N SER A 96 13.62 4.33 12.15
CA SER A 96 12.97 4.39 13.47
C SER A 96 11.47 4.11 13.37
N SER A 97 10.95 3.36 14.34
CA SER A 97 9.51 3.32 14.61
C SER A 97 9.11 4.66 15.25
N ALA A 98 7.93 5.19 14.93
CA ALA A 98 7.39 6.32 15.68
C ALA A 98 7.32 5.92 17.17
N ALA A 99 7.83 6.77 18.07
CA ALA A 99 7.68 6.56 19.51
C ALA A 99 6.19 6.43 19.84
N LYS A 100 5.85 5.39 20.61
CA LYS A 100 4.49 5.14 21.11
C LYS A 100 4.04 6.23 22.07
#